data_AF-A0A6A1Q6C1-F1
#
_entry.id   AF-A0A6A1Q6C1-F1
#
_cell.length_a   1.000
_cell.length_b   1.000
_cell.length_c   1.000
_cell.angle_alpha   90.00
_cell.angle_beta   90.00
_cell.angle_gamma   90.00
#
_symmetry.space_group_name_H-M   'P 1'
#
loop_
_entity.id
_entity.type
_entity.pdbx_description
1 polymer ?
#
loop_
_entity_poly.entity_id
_entity_poly.type
_entity_poly.pdbx_seq_one_letter_code
_entity_poly.pdbx_strand_id
1 'polypeptide(L)'
;MDVYVLIYRKKTIGKIATCLELRSAALQSTQSQEEFKLEDLKKLEPILKNILTYNKEFPFDVQPVPLRRILAPGEEENLEFEEDEEEGGAGAGSPDAFPARVPGTLLPRLPSEPGMTLLTIRIEKIGLKDAGQCIDPYITVSVKDLNGIDLTPVQDTPVASRKEDTYVHFNVDIELQKHVEKLTKGAAIFFEFKHYKPKKRFTSTKCFAFMEMDEIKPGPIVIELYKKPTDFKRKKLQLLTKKPLYLHLHQTLHKE
;
A
#
# COMPACT_ATOMS: atom_id res chain seq x y z
N MET A 1 29.57 -21.22 31.00
CA MET A 1 30.06 -20.10 30.16
C MET A 1 29.40 -20.27 28.81
N ASP A 2 28.34 -19.49 28.58
CA ASP A 2 27.15 -19.97 27.89
C ASP A 2 27.19 -19.87 26.37
N VAL A 3 26.78 -20.96 25.71
CA VAL A 3 26.65 -21.12 24.26
C VAL A 3 25.82 -20.00 23.61
N TYR A 4 24.86 -19.44 24.36
CA TYR A 4 24.04 -18.30 23.94
C TYR A 4 24.84 -17.01 23.72
N VAL A 5 25.82 -16.72 24.59
CA VAL A 5 26.69 -15.55 24.45
C VAL A 5 27.57 -15.67 23.20
N LEU A 6 27.99 -16.90 22.89
CA LEU A 6 28.79 -17.21 21.70
C LEU A 6 27.99 -17.06 20.40
N ILE A 7 26.72 -17.49 20.38
CA ILE A 7 25.82 -17.34 19.22
C ILE A 7 25.49 -15.87 18.97
N TYR A 8 25.20 -15.10 20.03
CA TYR A 8 24.86 -13.69 19.91
C TYR A 8 26.06 -12.88 19.40
N ARG A 9 27.26 -13.15 19.93
CA ARG A 9 28.51 -12.52 19.49
C ARG A 9 28.84 -12.85 18.03
N LYS A 10 28.57 -14.08 17.57
CA LYS A 10 28.75 -14.49 16.17
C LYS A 10 27.79 -13.77 15.22
N LYS A 11 26.53 -13.56 15.61
CA LYS A 11 25.55 -12.77 14.82
C LYS A 11 25.95 -11.29 14.73
N THR A 12 26.39 -10.68 15.83
CA THR A 12 26.85 -9.29 15.84
C THR A 12 28.08 -9.08 14.96
N ILE A 13 29.07 -9.99 15.03
CA ILE A 13 30.26 -9.95 14.19
C ILE A 13 29.89 -10.09 12.70
N GLY A 14 28.94 -10.98 12.37
CA GLY A 14 28.44 -11.11 10.99
C GLY A 14 27.84 -9.82 10.45
N LYS A 15 27.02 -9.12 11.24
CA LYS A 15 26.44 -7.82 10.86
C LYS A 15 27.52 -6.75 10.65
N ILE A 16 28.52 -6.70 11.52
CA ILE A 16 29.66 -5.76 11.41
C ILE A 16 30.46 -6.04 10.12
N ALA A 17 30.74 -7.31 9.82
CA ALA A 17 31.46 -7.70 8.61
C ALA A 17 30.73 -7.27 7.34
N THR A 18 29.42 -7.53 7.23
CA THR A 18 28.63 -7.10 6.08
C THR A 18 28.59 -5.58 5.94
N CYS A 19 28.49 -4.85 7.06
CA CYS A 19 28.50 -3.39 7.04
C CYS A 19 29.84 -2.83 6.54
N LEU A 20 30.96 -3.45 6.95
CA LEU A 20 32.29 -3.09 6.49
C LEU A 20 32.51 -3.44 5.01
N GLU A 21 32.02 -4.59 4.54
CA GLU A 21 32.07 -4.98 3.12
C GLU A 21 31.29 -3.99 2.24
N LEU A 22 30.07 -3.65 2.61
CA LEU A 22 29.26 -2.67 1.88
C LEU A 22 29.91 -1.28 1.85
N ARG A 23 30.51 -0.86 2.98
CA ARG A 23 31.22 0.42 3.07
C ARG A 23 32.51 0.40 2.25
N SER A 24 33.24 -0.71 2.25
CA SER A 24 34.42 -0.90 1.40
C SER A 24 34.03 -0.85 -0.07
N ALA A 25 32.95 -1.53 -0.48
CA ALA A 25 32.46 -1.49 -1.85
C ALA A 25 32.04 -0.08 -2.29
N ALA A 26 31.38 0.68 -1.42
CA ALA A 26 30.98 2.07 -1.69
C ALA A 26 32.18 3.04 -1.73
N LEU A 27 33.22 2.80 -0.92
CA LEU A 27 34.46 3.59 -0.96
C LEU A 27 35.34 3.21 -2.16
N GLN A 28 35.31 1.96 -2.59
CA GLN A 28 36.03 1.45 -3.76
C GLN A 28 35.31 1.74 -5.08
N SER A 29 34.00 2.05 -5.05
CA SER A 29 33.24 2.45 -6.24
C SER A 29 33.55 3.88 -6.72
N THR A 30 34.63 4.50 -6.25
CA THR A 30 35.17 5.74 -6.83
C THR A 30 35.82 5.47 -8.19
N GLN A 31 34.99 5.19 -9.19
CA GLN A 31 35.27 5.53 -10.58
C GLN A 31 33.97 5.65 -11.41
N SER A 32 32.94 6.31 -10.89
CA SER A 32 31.95 6.95 -11.77
C SER A 32 32.41 8.39 -12.00
N GLN A 33 32.85 8.67 -13.23
CA GLN A 33 33.18 10.02 -13.72
C GLN A 33 31.94 10.93 -13.86
N GLU A 34 31.00 10.90 -12.90
CA GLU A 34 30.04 11.99 -12.74
C GLU A 34 30.58 12.93 -11.68
N GLU A 35 31.53 13.77 -12.11
CA GLU A 35 31.90 14.96 -11.34
C GLU A 35 30.64 15.78 -11.07
N PHE A 36 30.47 16.18 -9.80
CA PHE A 36 29.40 17.05 -9.36
C PHE A 36 29.49 18.36 -10.14
N LYS A 37 28.53 18.60 -11.04
CA LYS A 37 28.64 19.72 -11.98
C LYS A 37 28.17 21.01 -11.35
N LEU A 38 28.65 22.14 -11.88
CA LEU A 38 28.23 23.47 -11.42
C LEU A 38 26.71 23.66 -11.53
N GLU A 39 26.06 22.99 -12.48
CA GLU A 39 24.60 23.01 -12.63
C GLU A 39 23.88 22.37 -11.44
N ASP A 40 24.47 21.35 -10.80
CA ASP A 40 23.91 20.71 -9.62
C ASP A 40 24.06 21.58 -8.37
N LEU A 41 25.15 22.33 -8.26
CA LEU A 41 25.33 23.34 -7.21
C LEU A 41 24.30 24.48 -7.34
N LYS A 42 24.01 24.92 -8.57
CA LYS A 42 23.01 25.96 -8.84
C LYS A 42 21.59 25.55 -8.45
N LYS A 43 21.26 24.26 -8.48
CA LYS A 43 19.96 23.75 -8.00
C LYS A 43 19.77 23.94 -6.49
N LEU A 44 20.84 24.08 -5.72
CA LEU A 44 20.78 24.30 -4.26
C LEU A 44 20.51 25.77 -3.90
N GLU A 45 20.79 26.72 -4.79
CA GLU A 45 20.61 28.15 -4.54
C GLU A 45 19.17 28.55 -4.15
N PRO A 46 18.09 28.13 -4.85
CA PRO A 46 16.73 28.47 -4.46
C PRO A 46 16.29 27.80 -3.14
N ILE A 47 16.88 26.66 -2.79
CA ILE A 47 16.61 25.97 -1.52
C ILE A 47 17.25 26.75 -0.37
N LEU A 48 18.52 27.13 -0.52
CA LEU A 48 19.23 27.93 0.47
C LEU A 48 18.60 29.32 0.62
N LYS A 49 18.20 29.96 -0.48
CA LYS A 49 17.45 31.23 -0.42
C LYS A 49 16.15 31.06 0.34
N ASN A 50 15.35 30.02 0.07
CA ASN A 50 14.11 29.77 0.81
C ASN A 50 14.35 29.58 2.32
N ILE A 51 15.41 28.86 2.71
CA ILE A 51 15.75 28.66 4.12
C ILE A 51 16.18 29.98 4.78
N LEU A 52 17.00 30.77 4.09
CA LEU A 52 17.57 32.01 4.63
C LEU A 52 16.61 33.22 4.58
N THR A 53 15.61 33.19 3.69
CA THR A 53 14.57 34.25 3.60
C THR A 53 13.28 33.87 4.33
N TYR A 54 13.21 32.70 4.96
CA TYR A 54 12.07 32.30 5.77
C TYR A 54 12.01 33.12 7.07
N ASN A 55 11.47 34.33 6.99
CA ASN A 55 11.10 35.16 8.14
C ASN A 55 9.57 35.16 8.29
N LYS A 56 9.02 34.06 8.82
CA LYS A 56 7.72 34.16 9.50
C LYS A 56 7.98 34.37 10.98
N GLU A 57 7.67 35.57 11.46
CA GLU A 57 7.72 35.90 12.88
C GLU A 57 6.76 35.00 13.66
N PHE A 58 7.31 34.40 14.70
CA PHE A 58 6.62 33.63 15.72
C PHE A 58 5.76 34.57 16.58
N PRO A 59 4.58 34.15 17.11
CA PRO A 59 4.07 32.78 17.22
C PRO A 59 2.99 32.39 16.20
N PHE A 60 3.04 31.12 15.79
CA PHE A 60 2.02 30.46 14.97
C PHE A 60 0.78 30.12 15.80
N ASP A 61 -0.39 30.17 15.18
CA ASP A 61 -1.64 29.71 15.77
C ASP A 61 -1.65 28.18 15.83
N VAL A 62 -1.18 27.63 16.96
CA VAL A 62 -1.05 26.19 17.19
C VAL A 62 -2.40 25.67 17.69
N GLN A 63 -3.21 25.12 16.78
CA GLN A 63 -4.33 24.27 17.18
C GLN A 63 -3.75 23.08 17.97
N PRO A 64 -4.29 22.73 19.16
CA PRO A 64 -3.70 21.73 20.03
C PRO A 64 -3.70 20.36 19.36
N VAL A 65 -2.52 19.87 19.02
CA VAL A 65 -2.28 18.49 18.55
C VAL A 65 -2.41 17.55 19.76
N PRO A 66 -3.08 16.38 19.62
CA PRO A 66 -3.11 15.38 20.69
C PRO A 66 -1.69 15.01 21.13
N LEU A 67 -1.42 15.12 22.44
CA LEU A 67 -0.10 14.89 23.04
C LEU A 67 0.40 13.47 22.70
N ARG A 68 1.28 13.37 21.71
CA ARG A 68 2.25 12.28 21.65
C ARG A 68 3.46 12.71 22.48
N ARG A 69 3.86 11.89 23.45
CA ARG A 69 5.10 12.10 24.22
C ARG A 69 6.26 12.20 23.24
N ILE A 70 6.97 13.31 23.28
CA ILE A 70 8.25 13.47 22.58
C ILE A 70 9.31 13.03 23.59
N LEU A 71 9.98 11.91 23.34
CA LEU A 71 11.09 11.43 24.15
C LEU A 71 12.42 12.01 23.61
N ALA A 72 13.37 12.22 24.52
CA ALA A 72 14.63 12.87 24.24
C ALA A 72 15.61 11.95 23.45
N PRO A 73 16.59 12.51 22.73
CA PRO A 73 17.56 11.73 21.97
C PRO A 73 18.43 10.89 22.92
N GLY A 74 18.24 9.57 22.93
CA GLY A 74 19.00 8.64 23.77
C GLY A 74 18.19 7.47 24.34
N GLU A 75 16.85 7.51 24.26
CA GLU A 75 16.01 6.34 24.51
C GLU A 75 15.79 5.61 23.18
N GLU A 76 16.69 4.68 22.86
CA GLU A 76 16.39 3.65 21.87
C GLU A 76 15.25 2.80 22.45
N GLU A 77 14.04 2.99 21.92
CA GLU A 77 13.03 1.95 22.01
C GLU A 77 13.65 0.75 21.29
N ASN A 78 13.97 -0.29 22.06
CA ASN A 78 14.11 -1.63 21.55
C ASN A 78 13.05 -1.77 20.47
N LEU A 79 13.49 -2.05 19.25
CA LEU A 79 12.62 -2.49 18.19
C LEU A 79 11.78 -3.63 18.78
N GLU A 80 10.58 -3.32 19.25
CA GLU A 80 9.46 -4.23 19.17
C GLU A 80 9.26 -4.41 17.67
N PHE A 81 10.09 -5.30 17.11
CA PHE A 81 9.52 -6.31 16.27
C PHE A 81 8.27 -6.77 17.00
N GLU A 82 7.09 -6.49 16.46
CA GLU A 82 5.99 -7.43 16.62
C GLU A 82 6.50 -8.72 15.93
N GLU A 83 7.38 -9.44 16.62
CA GLU A 83 7.47 -10.89 16.55
C GLU A 83 6.07 -11.32 16.98
N ASP A 84 5.20 -11.56 16.00
CA ASP A 84 3.99 -12.32 16.23
C ASP A 84 4.43 -13.68 16.77
N GLU A 85 4.52 -13.79 18.10
CA GLU A 85 4.68 -15.05 18.80
C GLU A 85 3.47 -15.93 18.45
N GLU A 86 3.66 -16.79 17.45
CA GLU A 86 2.96 -18.06 17.36
C GLU A 86 3.34 -18.89 18.59
N GLU A 87 2.44 -18.99 19.55
CA GLU A 87 2.44 -20.13 20.46
C GLU A 87 1.02 -20.68 20.63
N GLY A 88 0.94 -22.01 20.50
CA GLY A 88 -0.29 -22.77 20.46
C GLY A 88 -1.04 -22.76 21.79
N GLY A 89 -2.36 -22.67 21.70
CA GLY A 89 -3.27 -22.91 22.80
C GLY A 89 -4.54 -23.55 22.28
N ALA A 90 -4.67 -24.86 22.48
CA ALA A 90 -5.93 -25.57 22.35
C ALA A 90 -6.93 -25.00 23.39
N GLY A 91 -8.07 -24.52 22.90
CA GLY A 91 -9.12 -23.98 23.76
C GLY A 91 -10.46 -23.97 23.02
N ALA A 92 -11.25 -25.00 23.26
CA ALA A 92 -12.63 -25.10 22.79
C ALA A 92 -13.51 -24.02 23.44
N GLY A 93 -14.32 -23.32 22.64
CA GLY A 93 -15.32 -22.39 23.17
C GLY A 93 -16.17 -21.69 22.11
N SER A 94 -17.41 -22.16 21.98
CA SER A 94 -18.66 -21.54 21.47
C SER A 94 -18.72 -20.80 20.11
N PRO A 95 -19.77 -21.04 19.29
CA PRO A 95 -20.03 -20.27 18.08
C PRO A 95 -20.79 -18.99 18.43
N ASP A 96 -20.08 -17.92 18.77
CA ASP A 96 -20.71 -16.60 18.83
C ASP A 96 -21.04 -16.12 17.41
N ALA A 97 -22.32 -15.80 17.22
CA ALA A 97 -22.92 -15.41 15.96
C ALA A 97 -22.18 -14.22 15.31
N PHE A 98 -21.44 -14.53 14.24
CA PHE A 98 -20.84 -13.54 13.37
C PHE A 98 -21.95 -12.68 12.71
N PRO A 99 -21.77 -11.36 12.59
CA PRO A 99 -22.69 -10.55 11.81
C PRO A 99 -22.78 -11.12 10.39
N ALA A 100 -24.00 -11.25 9.87
CA ALA A 100 -24.29 -11.78 8.55
C ALA A 100 -23.36 -11.16 7.51
N ARG A 101 -22.69 -12.02 6.72
CA ARG A 101 -21.78 -11.61 5.64
C ARG A 101 -22.47 -10.57 4.78
N VAL A 102 -21.95 -9.34 4.78
CA VAL A 102 -22.51 -8.24 4.00
C VAL A 102 -22.37 -8.62 2.52
N PRO A 103 -23.47 -8.66 1.73
CA PRO A 103 -23.38 -8.85 0.29
C PRO A 103 -22.54 -7.71 -0.31
N GLY A 104 -21.67 -8.00 -1.27
CA GLY A 104 -20.93 -6.96 -1.99
C GLY A 104 -21.87 -5.95 -2.66
N THR A 105 -21.36 -4.76 -2.98
CA THR A 105 -22.12 -3.65 -3.58
C THR A 105 -21.82 -3.47 -5.07
N LEU A 106 -21.45 -4.55 -5.75
CA LEU A 106 -21.12 -4.54 -7.18
C LEU A 106 -22.32 -4.16 -8.03
N LEU A 107 -22.08 -3.30 -9.01
CA LEU A 107 -23.09 -2.76 -9.90
C LEU A 107 -23.03 -3.44 -11.27
N PRO A 108 -24.17 -3.57 -11.97
CA PRO A 108 -24.19 -4.14 -13.31
C PRO A 108 -23.45 -3.26 -14.32
N ARG A 109 -23.10 -3.85 -15.46
CA ARG A 109 -22.51 -3.11 -16.58
C ARG A 109 -23.47 -2.04 -17.08
N LEU A 110 -22.93 -0.85 -17.35
CA LEU A 110 -23.67 0.22 -18.02
C LEU A 110 -24.08 -0.18 -19.45
N PRO A 111 -25.14 0.43 -20.01
CA PRO A 111 -25.44 0.26 -21.42
C PRO A 111 -24.28 0.78 -22.29
N SER A 112 -24.02 0.07 -23.39
CA SER A 112 -23.07 0.51 -24.41
C SER A 112 -23.54 1.81 -25.06
N GLU A 113 -22.59 2.68 -25.40
CA GLU A 113 -22.83 3.89 -26.18
C GLU A 113 -21.95 3.86 -27.44
N PRO A 114 -22.47 4.21 -28.63
CA PRO A 114 -21.70 4.16 -29.87
C PRO A 114 -20.40 4.97 -29.78
N GLY A 115 -19.28 4.34 -30.15
CA GLY A 115 -17.96 4.99 -30.13
C GLY A 115 -17.37 5.19 -28.73
N MET A 116 -17.97 4.59 -27.69
CA MET A 116 -17.43 4.59 -26.32
C MET A 116 -17.04 3.19 -25.87
N THR A 117 -16.16 3.15 -24.88
CA THR A 117 -15.62 1.91 -24.34
C THR A 117 -16.04 1.71 -22.89
N LEU A 118 -16.56 0.52 -22.59
CA LEU A 118 -16.78 0.08 -21.22
C LEU A 118 -15.60 -0.79 -20.76
N LEU A 119 -15.25 -0.69 -19.48
CA LEU A 119 -14.18 -1.46 -18.86
C LEU A 119 -14.75 -2.41 -17.81
N THR A 120 -14.47 -3.70 -17.98
CA THR A 120 -14.66 -4.72 -16.95
C THR A 120 -13.29 -5.12 -16.41
N ILE A 121 -13.13 -5.12 -15.09
CA ILE A 121 -11.91 -5.56 -14.42
C ILE A 121 -12.23 -6.79 -13.59
N ARG A 122 -11.65 -7.93 -13.96
CA ARG A 122 -11.68 -9.12 -13.13
C ARG A 122 -10.60 -9.04 -12.08
N ILE A 123 -10.98 -9.03 -10.81
CA ILE A 123 -10.06 -9.18 -9.69
C ILE A 123 -9.83 -10.67 -9.48
N GLU A 124 -8.65 -11.16 -9.84
CA GLU A 124 -8.34 -12.59 -9.75
C GLU A 124 -7.94 -12.96 -8.33
N LYS A 125 -6.85 -12.36 -7.84
CA LYS A 125 -6.27 -12.62 -6.52
C LYS A 125 -5.36 -11.48 -6.08
N ILE A 126 -5.09 -11.41 -4.79
CA ILE A 126 -4.12 -10.48 -4.19
C ILE A 126 -3.08 -11.25 -3.37
N GLY A 127 -1.81 -10.93 -3.58
CA GLY A 127 -0.68 -11.50 -2.83
C GLY A 127 -0.39 -10.69 -1.57
N LEU A 128 -0.38 -11.34 -0.40
CA LEU A 128 -0.03 -10.74 0.89
C LEU A 128 0.86 -11.70 1.68
N LYS A 129 1.73 -11.21 2.56
CA LYS A 129 2.57 -12.10 3.38
C LYS A 129 1.74 -12.94 4.37
N ASP A 130 0.62 -12.38 4.80
CA ASP A 130 -0.27 -12.89 5.85
C ASP A 130 -1.72 -13.00 5.31
N ALA A 131 -1.87 -13.46 4.06
CA ALA A 131 -3.17 -13.55 3.40
C ALA A 131 -4.16 -14.46 4.14
N GLY A 132 -3.68 -15.63 4.60
CA GLY A 132 -4.49 -16.61 5.34
C GLY A 132 -5.11 -16.05 6.63
N GLN A 133 -4.40 -15.13 7.29
CA GLN A 133 -4.82 -14.50 8.55
C GLN A 133 -5.86 -13.38 8.37
N CYS A 134 -6.11 -12.93 7.13
CA CYS A 134 -7.11 -11.89 6.87
C CYS A 134 -8.53 -12.46 7.04
N ILE A 135 -9.30 -11.88 7.96
CA ILE A 135 -10.69 -12.30 8.24
C ILE A 135 -11.65 -11.46 7.42
N ASP A 136 -12.63 -12.11 6.82
CA ASP A 136 -13.62 -11.53 5.90
C ASP A 136 -13.02 -10.51 4.92
N PRO A 137 -12.00 -10.90 4.14
CA PRO A 137 -11.33 -9.97 3.25
C PRO A 137 -12.23 -9.61 2.06
N TYR A 138 -12.27 -8.32 1.74
CA TYR A 138 -12.92 -7.79 0.54
C TYR A 138 -12.10 -6.64 -0.05
N ILE A 139 -12.41 -6.26 -1.30
CA ILE A 139 -11.79 -5.12 -1.96
C ILE A 139 -12.85 -4.05 -2.23
N THR A 140 -12.53 -2.82 -1.85
CA THR A 140 -13.27 -1.63 -2.27
C THR A 140 -12.64 -1.07 -3.54
N VAL A 141 -13.43 -0.91 -4.59
CA VAL A 141 -13.04 -0.30 -5.85
C VAL A 141 -13.67 1.09 -5.96
N SER A 142 -12.84 2.09 -6.24
CA SER A 142 -13.30 3.47 -6.43
C SER A 142 -12.56 4.14 -7.58
N VAL A 143 -13.23 5.03 -8.30
CA VAL A 143 -12.62 5.81 -9.38
C VAL A 143 -12.52 7.24 -8.89
N LYS A 144 -11.30 7.79 -8.85
CA LYS A 144 -11.06 9.11 -8.27
C LYS A 144 -10.32 10.03 -9.23
N ASP A 145 -10.59 11.32 -9.13
CA ASP A 145 -9.88 12.36 -9.86
C ASP A 145 -8.50 12.68 -9.23
N LEU A 146 -7.79 13.67 -9.79
CA LEU A 146 -6.50 14.15 -9.28
C LEU A 146 -6.55 14.69 -7.84
N ASN A 147 -7.72 15.11 -7.37
CA ASN A 147 -7.93 15.62 -6.03
C ASN A 147 -8.34 14.52 -5.03
N GLY A 148 -8.56 13.29 -5.50
CA GLY A 148 -9.03 12.17 -4.70
C GLY A 148 -10.55 12.14 -4.51
N ILE A 149 -11.30 12.86 -5.33
CA ILE A 149 -12.76 12.93 -5.29
C ILE A 149 -13.34 11.81 -6.16
N ASP A 150 -14.36 11.12 -5.66
CA ASP A 150 -15.04 10.03 -6.39
C ASP A 150 -15.72 10.55 -7.67
N LEU A 151 -15.43 9.88 -8.78
CA LEU A 151 -16.03 10.12 -10.11
C LEU A 151 -17.19 9.16 -10.40
N THR A 152 -17.26 8.05 -9.68
CA THR A 152 -18.29 7.00 -9.81
C THR A 152 -18.69 6.50 -8.42
N PRO A 153 -19.84 5.81 -8.28
CA PRO A 153 -20.15 5.09 -7.06
C PRO A 153 -19.04 4.10 -6.69
N VAL A 154 -18.74 4.02 -5.39
CA VAL A 154 -17.80 3.07 -4.82
C VAL A 154 -18.46 1.68 -4.79
N GLN A 155 -17.69 0.65 -5.13
CA GLN A 155 -18.17 -0.74 -5.21
C GLN A 155 -17.32 -1.64 -4.32
N ASP A 156 -17.94 -2.51 -3.53
CA ASP A 156 -17.29 -3.48 -2.68
C ASP A 156 -17.48 -4.88 -3.24
N THR A 157 -16.40 -5.65 -3.38
CA THR A 157 -16.51 -7.07 -3.70
C THR A 157 -17.25 -7.80 -2.58
N PRO A 158 -17.89 -8.95 -2.88
CA PRO A 158 -18.21 -9.92 -1.84
C PRO A 158 -16.96 -10.30 -1.05
N VAL A 159 -17.17 -10.79 0.17
CA VAL A 159 -16.10 -11.37 0.98
C VAL A 159 -15.51 -12.58 0.26
N ALA A 160 -14.19 -12.59 0.09
CA ALA A 160 -13.50 -13.71 -0.53
C ALA A 160 -13.52 -14.95 0.38
N SER A 161 -13.94 -16.07 -0.19
CA SER A 161 -14.06 -17.36 0.51
C SER A 161 -12.80 -18.21 0.41
N ARG A 162 -12.02 -18.06 -0.67
CA ARG A 162 -10.81 -18.86 -0.93
C ARG A 162 -9.56 -18.08 -0.53
N LYS A 163 -8.88 -18.57 0.50
CA LYS A 163 -7.61 -18.05 1.00
C LYS A 163 -6.55 -19.15 1.02
N GLU A 164 -5.33 -18.76 0.71
CA GLU A 164 -4.10 -19.53 0.80
C GLU A 164 -3.13 -18.75 1.72
N ASP A 165 -1.96 -19.30 2.04
CA ASP A 165 -1.00 -18.66 2.95
C ASP A 165 -0.62 -17.25 2.49
N THR A 166 -0.34 -17.12 1.18
CA THR A 166 0.12 -15.86 0.57
C THR A 166 -0.86 -15.22 -0.41
N TYR A 167 -2.03 -15.83 -0.65
CA TYR A 167 -3.00 -15.30 -1.62
C TYR A 167 -4.43 -15.31 -1.09
N VAL A 168 -5.20 -14.27 -1.43
CA VAL A 168 -6.67 -14.27 -1.33
C VAL A 168 -7.23 -14.25 -2.75
N HIS A 169 -8.11 -15.19 -3.08
CA HIS A 169 -8.71 -15.31 -4.40
C HIS A 169 -10.12 -14.71 -4.41
N PHE A 170 -10.37 -13.84 -5.39
CA PHE A 170 -11.66 -13.17 -5.56
C PHE A 170 -12.43 -13.72 -6.76
N ASN A 171 -11.77 -13.79 -7.93
CA ASN A 171 -12.36 -14.21 -9.19
C ASN A 171 -13.71 -13.52 -9.47
N VAL A 172 -13.78 -12.21 -9.25
CA VAL A 172 -14.99 -11.42 -9.39
C VAL A 172 -14.78 -10.30 -10.41
N ASP A 173 -15.79 -10.07 -11.24
CA ASP A 173 -15.79 -9.00 -12.23
C ASP A 173 -16.35 -7.71 -11.62
N ILE A 174 -15.68 -6.59 -11.91
CA ILE A 174 -16.10 -5.25 -11.54
C ILE A 174 -16.37 -4.46 -12.80
N GLU A 175 -17.55 -3.89 -12.87
CA GLU A 175 -17.99 -3.08 -14.00
C GLU A 175 -17.76 -1.61 -13.67
N LEU A 176 -16.90 -0.95 -14.45
CA LEU A 176 -16.63 0.47 -14.27
C LEU A 176 -17.88 1.28 -14.60
N GLN A 177 -18.37 2.06 -13.64
CA GLN A 177 -19.63 2.81 -13.77
C GLN A 177 -19.44 4.14 -14.52
N LYS A 178 -18.58 4.15 -15.55
CA LYS A 178 -18.35 5.26 -16.48
C LYS A 178 -17.60 4.77 -17.71
N HIS A 179 -17.99 5.24 -18.90
CA HIS A 179 -17.22 5.00 -20.13
C HIS A 179 -15.81 5.58 -20.02
N VAL A 180 -14.84 4.89 -20.59
CA VAL A 180 -13.41 5.21 -20.46
C VAL A 180 -13.11 6.62 -20.98
N GLU A 181 -13.74 7.02 -22.08
CA GLU A 181 -13.56 8.32 -22.74
C GLU A 181 -14.13 9.49 -21.92
N LYS A 182 -15.09 9.21 -21.01
CA LYS A 182 -15.71 10.23 -20.13
C LYS A 182 -14.93 10.43 -18.82
N LEU A 183 -13.87 9.65 -18.57
CA LEU A 183 -13.03 9.83 -17.40
C LEU A 183 -12.11 11.04 -17.57
N THR A 184 -11.99 11.83 -16.52
CA THR A 184 -11.16 13.04 -16.55
C THR A 184 -9.67 12.65 -16.60
N LYS A 185 -8.86 13.47 -17.27
CA LYS A 185 -7.41 13.25 -17.30
C LYS A 185 -6.84 13.26 -15.88
N GLY A 186 -5.99 12.29 -15.59
CA GLY A 186 -5.42 12.09 -14.25
C GLY A 186 -6.34 11.39 -13.26
N ALA A 187 -7.50 10.87 -13.70
CA ALA A 187 -8.26 9.91 -12.93
C ALA A 187 -7.46 8.62 -12.69
N ALA A 188 -7.79 7.89 -11.63
CA ALA A 188 -7.25 6.57 -11.37
C ALA A 188 -8.30 5.67 -10.71
N ILE A 189 -8.17 4.37 -10.94
CA ILE A 189 -8.99 3.33 -10.31
C ILE A 189 -8.22 2.80 -9.11
N PHE A 190 -8.81 2.91 -7.92
CA PHE A 190 -8.23 2.46 -6.66
C PHE A 190 -8.83 1.13 -6.23
N PHE A 191 -8.00 0.28 -5.66
CA PHE A 191 -8.34 -1.01 -5.06
C PHE A 191 -7.86 -1.01 -3.62
N GLU A 192 -8.77 -0.89 -2.66
CA GLU A 192 -8.44 -0.96 -1.24
C GLU A 192 -8.75 -2.34 -0.69
N PHE A 193 -7.73 -3.08 -0.28
CA PHE A 193 -7.94 -4.36 0.40
C PHE A 193 -8.29 -4.11 1.86
N LYS A 194 -9.45 -4.62 2.27
CA LYS A 194 -10.02 -4.47 3.62
C LYS A 194 -10.19 -5.83 4.27
N HIS A 195 -9.99 -5.88 5.58
CA HIS A 195 -10.24 -7.07 6.38
C HIS A 195 -10.80 -6.69 7.76
N TYR A 196 -11.50 -7.63 8.40
CA TYR A 196 -11.94 -7.46 9.77
C TYR A 196 -10.78 -7.69 10.74
N LYS A 197 -10.65 -6.81 11.75
CA LYS A 197 -9.68 -6.96 12.85
C LYS A 197 -10.40 -7.34 14.14
N PRO A 198 -10.41 -8.61 14.57
CA PRO A 198 -11.17 -9.06 15.74
C PRO A 198 -10.82 -8.30 17.02
N LYS A 199 -9.52 -8.14 17.31
CA LYS A 199 -9.03 -7.42 18.49
C LYS A 199 -9.49 -5.95 18.54
N LYS A 200 -9.79 -5.34 17.39
CA LYS A 200 -10.24 -3.94 17.30
C LYS A 200 -11.72 -3.80 16.96
N ARG A 201 -12.40 -4.89 16.65
CA ARG A 201 -13.83 -4.97 16.29
C ARG A 201 -14.25 -4.05 15.15
N PHE A 202 -13.36 -3.78 14.19
CA PHE A 202 -13.67 -2.97 13.01
C PHE A 202 -12.95 -3.47 11.76
N THR A 203 -13.49 -3.12 10.60
CA THR A 203 -12.87 -3.39 9.30
C THR A 203 -11.84 -2.31 8.96
N SER A 204 -10.60 -2.71 8.67
CA SER A 204 -9.51 -1.80 8.34
C SER A 204 -9.01 -2.04 6.92
N THR A 205 -8.74 -0.97 6.17
CA THR A 205 -7.87 -1.03 4.99
C THR A 205 -6.49 -1.49 5.45
N LYS A 206 -5.98 -2.58 4.86
CA LYS A 206 -4.63 -3.09 5.11
C LYS A 206 -3.62 -2.46 4.15
N CYS A 207 -3.99 -2.40 2.88
CA CYS A 207 -3.17 -1.88 1.79
C CYS A 207 -4.06 -1.45 0.63
N PHE A 208 -3.47 -0.74 -0.33
CA PHE A 208 -4.16 -0.30 -1.54
C PHE A 208 -3.29 -0.45 -2.78
N ALA A 209 -3.92 -0.56 -3.93
CA ALA A 209 -3.31 -0.42 -5.25
C ALA A 209 -4.11 0.61 -6.05
N PHE A 210 -3.53 1.12 -7.12
CA PHE A 210 -4.26 1.94 -8.07
C PHE A 210 -3.74 1.72 -9.48
N MET A 211 -4.57 2.05 -10.47
CA MET A 211 -4.26 1.98 -11.89
C MET A 211 -4.61 3.33 -12.54
N GLU A 212 -3.66 3.93 -13.25
CA GLU A 212 -3.90 5.16 -14.00
C GLU A 212 -4.55 4.87 -15.36
N MET A 213 -5.05 5.93 -16.02
CA MET A 213 -5.82 5.81 -17.26
C MET A 213 -5.02 5.22 -18.43
N ASP A 214 -3.71 5.45 -18.49
CA ASP A 214 -2.81 4.96 -19.54
C ASP A 214 -2.41 3.48 -19.36
N GLU A 215 -2.69 2.91 -18.19
CA GLU A 215 -2.54 1.49 -17.89
C GLU A 215 -3.77 0.67 -18.31
N ILE A 216 -4.86 1.32 -18.74
CA ILE A 216 -6.07 0.65 -19.22
C ILE A 216 -5.83 0.02 -20.58
N LYS A 217 -5.61 -1.30 -20.60
CA LYS A 217 -5.28 -2.11 -21.79
C LYS A 217 -5.89 -3.49 -21.67
N PRO A 218 -6.31 -4.13 -22.77
CA PRO A 218 -6.89 -5.46 -22.69
C PRO A 218 -5.86 -6.49 -22.20
N GLY A 219 -6.29 -7.42 -21.37
CA GLY A 219 -5.48 -8.54 -20.90
C GLY A 219 -5.06 -8.45 -19.43
N PRO A 220 -4.13 -9.31 -19.00
CA PRO A 220 -3.69 -9.39 -17.60
C PRO A 220 -2.78 -8.21 -17.23
N ILE A 221 -2.93 -7.73 -15.99
CA ILE A 221 -2.05 -6.74 -15.37
C ILE A 221 -1.81 -7.10 -13.90
N VAL A 222 -0.61 -6.83 -13.40
CA VAL A 222 -0.27 -6.95 -11.99
C VAL A 222 0.14 -5.60 -11.45
N ILE A 223 -0.35 -5.25 -10.26
CA ILE A 223 -0.13 -3.93 -9.66
C ILE A 223 0.43 -4.12 -8.25
N GLU A 224 1.42 -3.33 -7.89
CA GLU A 224 2.00 -3.31 -6.55
C GLU A 224 1.06 -2.77 -5.49
N LEU A 225 1.35 -3.18 -4.24
CA LEU A 225 0.55 -2.83 -3.08
C LEU A 225 1.27 -1.78 -2.24
N TYR A 226 0.52 -0.78 -1.79
CA TYR A 226 0.99 0.32 -0.96
C TYR A 226 0.40 0.24 0.45
N LYS A 227 1.17 0.71 1.43
CA LYS A 227 0.77 0.76 2.84
C LYS A 227 -0.33 1.79 3.03
N LYS A 228 -1.29 1.46 3.90
CA LYS A 228 -2.26 2.43 4.42
C LYS A 228 -1.57 3.62 5.14
N PRO A 229 -2.24 4.78 5.28
CA PRO A 229 -3.55 5.12 4.73
C PRO A 229 -3.50 5.28 3.20
N THR A 230 -4.64 5.06 2.54
CA THR A 230 -4.76 5.22 1.09
C THR A 230 -4.52 6.67 0.69
N ASP A 231 -3.53 6.93 -0.15
CA ASP A 231 -3.28 8.26 -0.71
C ASP A 231 -3.94 8.39 -2.08
N PHE A 232 -5.16 8.92 -2.10
CA PHE A 232 -5.92 9.10 -3.34
C PHE A 232 -5.34 10.14 -4.30
N LYS A 233 -4.41 10.99 -3.82
CA LYS A 233 -3.67 11.94 -4.66
C LYS A 233 -2.33 11.38 -5.17
N ARG A 234 -1.96 10.17 -4.74
CA ARG A 234 -0.79 9.42 -5.20
C ARG A 234 0.53 10.19 -5.04
N LYS A 235 0.64 11.01 -3.99
CA LYS A 235 1.82 11.88 -3.73
C LYS A 235 2.85 11.24 -2.82
N LYS A 236 2.40 10.43 -1.86
CA LYS A 236 3.24 9.78 -0.83
C LYS A 236 2.96 8.30 -0.80
N LEU A 237 3.61 7.57 -1.71
CA LEU A 237 3.45 6.14 -1.85
C LEU A 237 4.53 5.40 -1.06
N GLN A 238 4.11 4.46 -0.21
CA GLN A 238 5.01 3.58 0.53
C GLN A 238 4.69 2.13 0.17
N LEU A 239 5.63 1.45 -0.50
CA LEU A 239 5.44 0.07 -0.91
C LEU A 239 5.20 -0.85 0.31
N LEU A 240 4.20 -1.72 0.23
CA LEU A 240 3.86 -2.69 1.27
C LEU A 240 4.97 -3.74 1.42
N THR A 241 5.48 -4.24 0.29
CA THR A 241 6.49 -5.30 0.25
C THR A 241 7.30 -5.24 -1.04
N LYS A 242 8.59 -5.60 -0.97
CA LYS A 242 9.46 -5.82 -2.14
C LYS A 242 9.36 -7.24 -2.71
N LYS A 243 8.68 -8.16 -2.00
CA LYS A 243 8.42 -9.52 -2.49
C LYS A 243 7.46 -9.47 -3.69
N PRO A 244 7.51 -10.45 -4.60
CA PRO A 244 6.62 -10.52 -5.77
C PRO A 244 5.18 -10.91 -5.38
N LEU A 245 4.53 -10.04 -4.62
CA LEU A 245 3.18 -10.18 -4.10
C LEU A 245 2.37 -8.97 -4.56
N TYR A 246 1.48 -9.21 -5.52
CA TYR A 246 0.79 -8.18 -6.30
C TYR A 246 -0.72 -8.38 -6.26
N LEU A 247 -1.47 -7.35 -6.66
CA LEU A 247 -2.86 -7.50 -7.08
C LEU A 247 -2.87 -7.97 -8.54
N HIS A 248 -3.51 -9.11 -8.81
CA HIS A 248 -3.67 -9.68 -10.15
C HIS A 248 -5.04 -9.33 -10.71
N LEU A 249 -5.05 -8.66 -11.86
CA LEU A 249 -6.26 -8.21 -12.54
C LEU A 249 -6.26 -8.69 -13.99
N HIS A 250 -7.44 -8.85 -14.56
CA HIS A 250 -7.62 -9.02 -16.00
C HIS A 250 -8.62 -7.99 -16.52
N GLN A 251 -8.19 -7.21 -17.52
CA GLN A 251 -8.95 -6.11 -18.09
C GLN A 251 -9.63 -6.54 -19.39
N THR A 252 -10.93 -6.26 -19.50
CA THR A 252 -11.71 -6.49 -20.72
C THR A 252 -12.33 -5.17 -21.16
N LEU A 253 -12.00 -4.73 -22.38
CA LEU A 253 -12.57 -3.53 -22.98
C LEU A 253 -13.69 -3.93 -23.94
N HIS A 254 -14.89 -3.39 -23.70
CA HIS A 254 -16.07 -3.60 -24.53
C HIS A 254 -16.30 -2.37 -25.39
N LYS A 255 -16.15 -2.53 -26.71
CA LYS A 255 -16.43 -1.49 -27.71
C LYS A 255 -17.57 -1.97 -28.61
N GLU A 256 -18.47 -1.04 -28.94
CA GLU A 256 -19.53 -1.24 -29.93
C GLU A 256 -19.29 -0.32 -31.14
#